data_AF-A0A1D2YT14-F1
#
_entry.id   AF-A0A1D2YT14-F1
#
_cell.length_a   1.000
_cell.length_b   1.000
_cell.length_c   1.000
_cell.angle_alpha   90.00
_cell.angle_beta   90.00
_cell.angle_gamma   90.00
#
_symmetry.space_group_name_H-M   'P 1'
#
loop_
_entity.id
_entity.type
_entity.pdbx_description
1 polymer ?
#
loop_
_entity_poly.entity_id
_entity_poly.type
_entity_poly.pdbx_seq_one_letter_code
_entity_poly.pdbx_strand_id
1 'polypeptide(L)'
;MKNNSFKMHYNLKIRNWSTILLYSTLSAFFSLMPIKLIQYMIDSIKIDLSLVIISGISLILFYLLSSVTKGLNDFYIDKLALDVGHNLRVEMFNRILSLSYYEHKNRRFDEESSSLLEDVKIISENSIKPLSELLGSLISFILGLALVLTISPFITITLIAVGLLAAYVNKHFVDKYDKLIEKSRISSDGVWKLFNDINKYFEEIITNRRSENFVKLAKHESDKYRIEHLAETKHSRQMYAIDYVIFMSTIGILYLITSILVYYGHMTMGG
;
A
#
# COMPACT_ATOMS: atom_id res chain seq x y z
N MET A 1 -6.86 -34.53 -22.83
CA MET A 1 -7.08 -33.07 -22.66
C MET A 1 -6.40 -32.47 -21.41
N LYS A 2 -5.29 -33.03 -20.90
CA LYS A 2 -4.61 -32.55 -19.67
C LYS A 2 -3.44 -31.57 -19.91
N ASN A 3 -3.04 -31.32 -21.16
CA ASN A 3 -1.80 -30.60 -21.48
C ASN A 3 -2.00 -29.12 -21.89
N ASN A 4 -3.25 -28.67 -22.09
CA ASN A 4 -3.55 -27.29 -22.51
C ASN A 4 -3.91 -26.34 -21.35
N SER A 5 -4.37 -26.83 -20.19
CA SER A 5 -4.71 -25.95 -19.05
C SER A 5 -3.46 -25.33 -18.40
N PHE A 6 -2.36 -26.10 -18.34
CA PHE A 6 -1.10 -25.65 -17.72
C PHE A 6 -0.37 -24.60 -18.58
N LYS A 7 -0.38 -24.77 -19.91
CA LYS A 7 0.21 -23.79 -20.84
C LYS A 7 -0.56 -22.47 -20.87
N MET A 8 -1.88 -22.50 -20.67
CA MET A 8 -2.72 -21.31 -20.61
C MET A 8 -2.53 -20.52 -19.30
N HIS A 9 -2.39 -21.22 -18.17
CA HIS A 9 -2.08 -20.61 -16.86
C HIS A 9 -0.71 -19.91 -16.83
N TYR A 10 0.29 -20.47 -17.50
CA TYR A 10 1.64 -19.90 -17.56
C TYR A 10 1.73 -18.64 -18.45
N ASN A 11 1.08 -18.67 -19.62
CA ASN A 11 1.11 -17.55 -20.57
C ASN A 11 0.26 -16.34 -20.15
N LEU A 12 -0.82 -16.55 -19.40
CA LEU A 12 -1.61 -15.46 -18.81
C LEU A 12 -0.83 -14.74 -17.70
N LYS A 13 -0.03 -15.47 -16.91
CA LYS A 13 0.82 -14.86 -15.86
C LYS A 13 1.89 -13.94 -16.47
N ILE A 14 2.73 -14.44 -17.38
CA ILE A 14 3.91 -13.67 -17.83
C ILE A 14 3.52 -12.42 -18.63
N ARG A 15 2.51 -12.51 -19.51
CA ARG A 15 2.08 -11.37 -20.33
C ARG A 15 1.46 -10.25 -19.49
N ASN A 16 0.73 -10.57 -18.44
CA ASN A 16 0.07 -9.56 -17.62
C ASN A 16 1.08 -8.86 -16.67
N TRP A 17 2.05 -9.61 -16.12
CA TRP A 17 3.12 -9.01 -15.32
C TRP A 17 4.05 -8.12 -16.15
N SER A 18 4.38 -8.51 -17.39
CA SER A 18 5.19 -7.66 -18.26
C SER A 18 4.47 -6.37 -18.67
N THR A 19 3.15 -6.41 -18.88
CA THR A 19 2.37 -5.19 -19.12
C THR A 19 2.38 -4.25 -17.93
N ILE A 20 2.24 -4.76 -16.70
CA ILE A 20 2.30 -3.94 -15.48
C ILE A 20 3.69 -3.31 -15.35
N LEU A 21 4.75 -4.08 -15.54
CA LEU A 21 6.12 -3.54 -15.49
C LEU A 21 6.33 -2.41 -16.50
N LEU A 22 5.82 -2.56 -17.72
CA LEU A 22 5.93 -1.55 -18.77
C LEU A 22 5.15 -0.27 -18.39
N TYR A 23 3.89 -0.38 -17.98
CA TYR A 23 3.08 0.78 -17.60
C TYR A 23 3.56 1.45 -16.31
N SER A 24 4.04 0.67 -15.34
CA SER A 24 4.64 1.19 -14.11
C SER A 24 5.93 1.97 -14.41
N THR A 25 6.77 1.47 -15.33
CA THR A 25 7.98 2.18 -15.75
C THR A 25 7.63 3.47 -16.49
N LEU A 26 6.66 3.41 -17.41
CA LEU A 26 6.22 4.57 -18.17
C LEU A 26 5.61 5.64 -17.26
N SER A 27 4.75 5.23 -16.32
CA SER A 27 4.12 6.11 -15.35
C SER A 27 5.17 6.77 -14.44
N ALA A 28 6.13 5.98 -13.92
CA ALA A 28 7.22 6.50 -13.12
C ALA A 28 8.04 7.55 -13.89
N PHE A 29 8.41 7.26 -15.13
CA PHE A 29 9.15 8.19 -15.98
C PHE A 29 8.42 9.53 -16.17
N PHE A 30 7.15 9.51 -16.57
CA PHE A 30 6.37 10.73 -16.78
C PHE A 30 6.10 11.49 -15.48
N SER A 31 5.99 10.79 -14.35
CA SER A 31 5.81 11.43 -13.04
C SER A 31 7.07 12.14 -12.54
N LEU A 32 8.25 11.65 -12.92
CA LEU A 32 9.54 12.17 -12.47
C LEU A 32 10.13 13.24 -13.39
N MET A 33 9.84 13.21 -14.69
CA MET A 33 10.33 14.21 -15.65
C MET A 33 10.02 15.68 -15.30
N PRO A 34 8.86 16.02 -14.73
CA PRO A 34 8.57 17.37 -14.26
C PRO A 34 9.64 17.97 -13.34
N ILE A 35 10.33 17.15 -12.53
CA ILE A 35 11.40 17.62 -11.63
C ILE A 35 12.53 18.27 -12.43
N LYS A 36 12.98 17.62 -13.51
CA LYS A 36 14.05 18.16 -14.37
C LYS A 36 13.58 19.34 -15.22
N LEU A 37 12.30 19.36 -15.61
CA LEU A 37 11.72 20.51 -16.31
C LEU A 37 11.62 21.73 -15.40
N ILE A 38 11.31 21.56 -14.11
CA ILE A 38 11.34 22.64 -13.12
C ILE A 38 12.75 23.21 -13.00
N GLN A 39 13.77 22.35 -12.89
CA GLN A 39 15.17 22.77 -12.89
C GLN A 39 15.50 23.62 -14.12
N TYR A 40 15.21 23.10 -15.32
CA TYR A 40 15.49 23.81 -16.57
C TYR A 40 14.71 25.14 -16.67
N MET A 41 13.46 25.17 -16.21
CA MET A 41 12.62 26.36 -16.21
C MET A 41 13.21 27.46 -15.31
N ILE A 42 13.65 27.12 -14.10
CA ILE A 42 14.25 28.08 -13.16
C ILE A 42 15.59 28.58 -13.69
N ASP A 43 16.42 27.71 -14.23
CA ASP A 43 17.73 28.08 -14.77
C ASP A 43 17.61 28.97 -16.02
N SER A 44 16.52 28.83 -16.78
CA SER A 44 16.24 29.63 -17.99
C SER A 44 15.80 31.07 -17.70
N ILE A 45 15.44 31.41 -16.44
CA ILE A 45 14.96 32.76 -16.06
C ILE A 45 15.99 33.84 -16.42
N LYS A 46 17.29 33.52 -16.30
CA LYS A 46 18.38 34.45 -16.62
C LYS A 46 18.69 34.56 -18.12
N ILE A 47 18.13 33.67 -18.94
CA ILE A 47 18.48 33.51 -20.36
C ILE A 47 17.38 34.12 -21.25
N ASP A 48 16.16 33.57 -21.21
CA ASP A 48 15.06 33.97 -22.08
C ASP A 48 13.71 33.56 -21.48
N LEU A 49 12.75 34.49 -21.49
CA LEU A 49 11.37 34.26 -21.08
C LEU A 49 10.68 33.21 -21.96
N SER A 50 11.02 33.13 -23.24
CA SER A 50 10.45 32.16 -24.18
C SER A 50 10.74 30.72 -23.74
N LEU A 51 11.95 30.46 -23.24
CA LEU A 51 12.34 29.14 -22.71
C LEU A 51 11.58 28.80 -21.42
N VAL A 52 11.33 29.79 -20.57
CA VAL A 52 10.49 29.63 -19.37
C VAL A 52 9.05 29.27 -19.75
N ILE A 53 8.48 29.92 -20.76
CA ILE A 53 7.12 29.62 -21.23
C ILE A 53 7.05 28.22 -21.85
N ILE A 54 8.01 27.85 -22.72
CA ILE A 54 8.06 26.53 -23.36
C ILE A 54 8.21 25.42 -22.33
N SER A 55 9.08 25.60 -21.34
CA SER A 55 9.27 24.64 -20.26
C SER A 55 8.04 24.54 -19.36
N GLY A 56 7.38 25.66 -19.04
CA GLY A 56 6.10 25.69 -18.31
C GLY A 56 4.97 24.94 -19.03
N ILE A 57 4.81 25.15 -20.34
CA ILE A 57 3.81 24.42 -21.16
C ILE A 57 4.16 22.92 -21.20
N SER A 58 5.44 22.59 -21.39
CA SER A 58 5.90 21.20 -21.37
C SER A 58 5.62 20.54 -20.03
N LEU A 59 5.82 21.25 -18.93
CA LEU A 59 5.57 20.77 -17.56
C LEU A 59 4.08 20.39 -17.38
N ILE A 60 3.15 21.24 -17.82
CA ILE A 60 1.71 20.93 -17.81
C ILE A 60 1.41 19.67 -18.64
N LEU A 61 1.98 19.58 -19.84
CA LEU A 61 1.79 18.43 -20.72
C LEU A 61 2.33 17.12 -20.10
N PHE A 62 3.48 17.16 -19.45
CA PHE A 62 4.05 16.01 -18.74
C PHE A 62 3.19 15.60 -17.54
N TYR A 63 2.59 16.55 -16.80
CA TYR A 63 1.64 16.19 -15.73
C TYR A 63 0.37 15.52 -16.27
N LEU A 64 -0.17 16.01 -17.41
CA LEU A 64 -1.31 15.36 -18.06
C LEU A 64 -0.96 13.93 -18.49
N LEU A 65 0.19 13.73 -19.15
CA LEU A 65 0.69 12.42 -19.54
C LEU A 65 0.92 11.51 -18.32
N SER A 66 1.49 12.05 -17.24
CA SER A 66 1.68 11.31 -15.98
C SER A 66 0.34 10.85 -15.41
N SER A 67 -0.70 11.69 -15.45
CA SER A 67 -2.04 11.32 -14.95
C SER A 67 -2.67 10.22 -15.81
N VAL A 68 -2.57 10.33 -17.14
CA VAL A 68 -3.10 9.31 -18.06
C VAL A 68 -2.39 7.98 -17.89
N THR A 69 -1.05 7.99 -17.86
CA THR A 69 -0.26 6.76 -17.70
C THR A 69 -0.44 6.11 -16.33
N LYS A 70 -0.59 6.90 -15.27
CA LYS A 70 -0.96 6.38 -13.95
C LYS A 70 -2.33 5.72 -13.95
N GLY A 71 -3.35 6.37 -14.52
CA GLY A 71 -4.69 5.79 -14.64
C GLY A 71 -4.70 4.49 -15.46
N LEU A 72 -3.91 4.42 -16.53
CA LEU A 72 -3.72 3.17 -17.28
C LEU A 72 -3.04 2.09 -16.41
N ASN A 73 -1.99 2.43 -15.69
CA ASN A 73 -1.31 1.49 -14.80
C ASN A 73 -2.26 0.92 -13.74
N ASP A 74 -3.03 1.79 -13.07
CA ASP A 74 -4.00 1.40 -12.05
C ASP A 74 -5.08 0.48 -12.64
N PHE A 75 -5.59 0.80 -13.85
CA PHE A 75 -6.54 -0.05 -14.56
C PHE A 75 -5.98 -1.45 -14.84
N TYR A 76 -4.73 -1.57 -15.28
CA TYR A 76 -4.11 -2.87 -15.54
C TYR A 76 -3.84 -3.68 -14.27
N ILE A 77 -3.50 -3.01 -13.16
CA ILE A 77 -3.36 -3.66 -11.85
C ILE A 77 -4.71 -4.22 -11.38
N ASP A 78 -5.76 -3.40 -11.42
CA ASP A 78 -7.12 -3.82 -11.02
C ASP A 78 -7.63 -4.94 -11.93
N LYS A 79 -7.38 -4.84 -13.24
CA LYS A 79 -7.72 -5.90 -14.20
C LYS A 79 -7.01 -7.22 -13.85
N LEU A 80 -5.71 -7.18 -13.54
CA LEU A 80 -4.98 -8.39 -13.13
C LEU A 80 -5.57 -9.00 -11.86
N ALA A 81 -5.86 -8.17 -10.85
CA ALA A 81 -6.47 -8.64 -9.60
C ALA A 81 -7.81 -9.34 -9.87
N LEU A 82 -8.68 -8.73 -10.68
CA LEU A 82 -9.97 -9.29 -11.07
C LEU A 82 -9.84 -10.59 -11.88
N ASP A 83 -8.91 -10.64 -12.84
CA ASP A 83 -8.65 -11.83 -13.65
C ASP A 83 -8.17 -13.00 -12.77
N VAL A 84 -7.28 -12.74 -11.80
CA VAL A 84 -6.82 -13.74 -10.84
C VAL A 84 -7.98 -14.21 -9.95
N GLY A 85 -8.76 -13.28 -9.39
CA GLY A 85 -9.92 -13.62 -8.55
C GLY A 85 -11.01 -14.38 -9.31
N HIS A 86 -11.21 -14.09 -10.60
CA HIS A 86 -12.10 -14.88 -11.46
C HIS A 86 -11.60 -16.31 -11.62
N ASN A 87 -10.34 -16.49 -11.99
CA ASN A 87 -9.75 -17.82 -12.20
C ASN A 87 -9.77 -18.67 -10.93
N LEU A 88 -9.44 -18.08 -9.77
CA LEU A 88 -9.49 -18.75 -8.47
C LEU A 88 -10.92 -19.20 -8.13
N ARG A 89 -11.95 -18.35 -8.35
CA ARG A 89 -13.34 -18.74 -8.14
C ARG A 89 -13.76 -19.91 -9.04
N VAL A 90 -13.41 -19.86 -10.33
CA VAL A 90 -13.71 -20.95 -11.28
C VAL A 90 -13.03 -22.25 -10.85
N GLU A 91 -11.76 -22.21 -10.46
CA GLU A 91 -11.02 -23.38 -9.98
C GLU A 91 -11.61 -23.92 -8.67
N MET A 92 -11.97 -23.05 -7.75
CA MET A 92 -12.63 -23.39 -6.49
C MET A 92 -13.98 -24.09 -6.74
N PHE A 93 -14.84 -23.54 -7.60
CA PHE A 93 -16.12 -24.17 -7.94
C PHE A 93 -15.92 -25.54 -8.60
N ASN A 94 -14.98 -25.65 -9.55
CA ASN A 94 -14.65 -26.93 -10.17
C ASN A 94 -14.17 -27.95 -9.13
N ARG A 95 -13.38 -27.52 -8.15
CA ARG A 95 -12.91 -28.40 -7.07
C ARG A 95 -14.05 -28.84 -6.17
N ILE A 96 -14.92 -27.91 -5.75
CA ILE A 96 -16.10 -28.20 -4.92
C ILE A 96 -17.02 -29.23 -5.60
N LEU A 97 -17.29 -29.06 -6.89
CA LEU A 97 -18.13 -29.98 -7.68
C LEU A 97 -17.46 -31.34 -7.91
N SER A 98 -16.14 -31.43 -7.79
CA SER A 98 -15.38 -32.68 -7.91
C SER A 98 -15.22 -33.46 -6.59
N LEU A 99 -15.66 -32.90 -5.46
CA LEU A 99 -15.60 -33.57 -4.16
C LEU A 99 -16.58 -34.74 -4.10
N SER A 100 -16.18 -35.83 -3.45
CA SER A 100 -17.05 -36.99 -3.24
C SER A 100 -18.17 -36.69 -2.25
N TYR A 101 -19.25 -37.47 -2.31
CA TYR A 101 -20.41 -37.34 -1.42
C TYR A 101 -20.03 -37.43 0.08
N TYR A 102 -19.05 -38.26 0.43
CA TYR A 102 -18.56 -38.40 1.81
C TYR A 102 -17.78 -37.16 2.28
N GLU A 103 -17.02 -36.51 1.39
CA GLU A 103 -16.30 -35.27 1.69
C GLU A 103 -17.24 -34.08 1.85
N HIS A 104 -18.36 -34.07 1.11
CA HIS A 104 -19.44 -33.09 1.26
C HIS A 104 -20.17 -33.23 2.59
N LYS A 105 -20.51 -34.46 2.99
CA LYS A 105 -21.30 -34.74 4.21
C LYS A 105 -20.54 -34.46 5.52
N ASN A 106 -19.21 -34.54 5.52
CA ASN A 106 -18.38 -34.32 6.71
C ASN A 106 -17.98 -32.85 6.94
N ARG A 107 -18.34 -31.93 6.03
CA ARG A 107 -17.98 -30.51 6.13
C ARG A 107 -19.18 -29.66 6.51
N ARG A 108 -18.98 -28.64 7.33
CA ARG A 108 -20.01 -27.62 7.63
C ARG A 108 -20.10 -26.66 6.45
N PHE A 109 -20.76 -27.12 5.39
CA PHE A 109 -20.73 -26.47 4.07
C PHE A 109 -21.18 -25.00 4.09
N ASP A 110 -22.09 -24.63 4.99
CA ASP A 110 -22.68 -23.29 5.07
C ASP A 110 -21.70 -22.24 5.65
N GLU A 111 -20.91 -22.61 6.67
CA GLU A 111 -19.87 -21.75 7.26
C GLU A 111 -18.59 -21.75 6.41
N GLU A 112 -18.22 -22.89 5.82
CA GLU A 112 -16.98 -23.04 5.03
C GLU A 112 -17.07 -22.38 3.64
N SER A 113 -18.25 -22.35 3.00
CA SER A 113 -18.41 -21.79 1.64
C SER A 113 -18.32 -20.27 1.58
N SER A 114 -18.86 -19.57 2.58
CA SER A 114 -18.75 -18.11 2.71
C SER A 114 -17.30 -17.69 3.02
N SER A 115 -16.61 -18.45 3.87
CA SER A 115 -15.17 -18.25 4.15
C SER A 115 -14.31 -18.43 2.89
N LEU A 116 -14.57 -19.45 2.07
CA LEU A 116 -13.77 -19.69 0.86
C LEU A 116 -13.92 -18.59 -0.19
N LEU A 117 -15.13 -18.05 -0.37
CA LEU A 117 -15.34 -16.91 -1.26
C LEU A 117 -14.63 -15.65 -0.76
N GLU A 118 -14.65 -15.42 0.55
CA GLU A 118 -13.93 -14.32 1.17
C GLU A 118 -12.41 -14.50 1.04
N ASP A 119 -11.89 -15.70 1.23
CA ASP A 119 -10.46 -16.01 1.06
C ASP A 119 -9.98 -15.74 -0.36
N VAL A 120 -10.78 -16.12 -1.38
CA VAL A 120 -10.44 -15.83 -2.78
C VAL A 120 -10.42 -14.32 -3.04
N LYS A 121 -11.37 -13.57 -2.48
CA LYS A 121 -11.40 -12.12 -2.57
C LYS A 121 -10.17 -11.50 -1.91
N ILE A 122 -9.81 -11.95 -0.71
CA ILE A 122 -8.60 -11.50 0.02
C ILE A 122 -7.35 -11.74 -0.83
N ILE A 123 -7.21 -12.90 -1.48
CA ILE A 123 -6.06 -13.18 -2.34
C ILE A 123 -6.01 -12.22 -3.54
N SER A 124 -7.14 -12.04 -4.24
CA SER A 124 -7.16 -11.18 -5.44
C SER A 124 -6.96 -9.70 -5.12
N GLU A 125 -7.69 -9.18 -4.13
CA GLU A 125 -7.74 -7.73 -3.86
C GLU A 125 -6.65 -7.30 -2.86
N ASN A 126 -6.38 -8.11 -1.84
CA ASN A 126 -5.49 -7.73 -0.74
C ASN A 126 -4.07 -8.32 -0.88
N SER A 127 -3.79 -9.13 -1.91
CA SER A 127 -2.43 -9.64 -2.16
C SER A 127 -1.88 -9.22 -3.53
N ILE A 128 -2.60 -9.46 -4.63
CA ILE A 128 -2.09 -9.19 -5.99
C ILE A 128 -1.91 -7.69 -6.26
N LYS A 129 -2.88 -6.87 -5.84
CA LYS A 129 -2.82 -5.43 -6.03
C LYS A 129 -1.67 -4.79 -5.24
N PRO A 130 -1.51 -5.01 -3.91
CA PRO A 130 -0.36 -4.49 -3.17
C PRO A 130 0.99 -4.96 -3.72
N LEU A 131 1.08 -6.20 -4.21
CA LEU A 131 2.33 -6.70 -4.83
C LEU A 131 2.66 -5.96 -6.14
N SER A 132 1.65 -5.63 -6.93
CA SER A 132 1.81 -4.85 -8.16
C SER A 132 2.19 -3.39 -7.85
N GLU A 133 1.58 -2.79 -6.84
CA GLU A 133 1.92 -1.45 -6.34
C GLU A 133 3.34 -1.39 -5.77
N LEU A 134 3.79 -2.44 -5.09
CA LEU A 134 5.17 -2.58 -4.61
C LEU A 134 6.16 -2.54 -5.78
N LEU A 135 5.90 -3.28 -6.87
CA LEU A 135 6.75 -3.24 -8.07
C LEU A 135 6.82 -1.83 -8.67
N GLY A 136 5.68 -1.15 -8.80
CA GLY A 136 5.63 0.23 -9.28
C GLY A 136 6.40 1.20 -8.39
N SER A 137 6.30 1.01 -7.07
CA SER A 137 7.02 1.81 -6.07
C SER A 137 8.53 1.59 -6.14
N LEU A 138 8.99 0.34 -6.34
CA LEU A 138 10.40 0.02 -6.53
C LEU A 138 10.97 0.65 -7.81
N ILE A 139 10.24 0.57 -8.92
CA ILE A 139 10.66 1.20 -10.18
C ILE A 139 10.77 2.72 -10.01
N SER A 140 9.76 3.33 -9.38
CA SER A 140 9.74 4.78 -9.11
C SER A 140 10.89 5.21 -8.20
N PHE A 141 11.21 4.42 -7.18
CA PHE A 141 12.35 4.68 -6.29
C PHE A 141 13.69 4.62 -7.04
N ILE A 142 13.93 3.58 -7.85
CA ILE A 142 15.17 3.42 -8.62
C ILE A 142 15.33 4.57 -9.62
N LEU A 143 14.28 4.88 -10.39
CA LEU A 143 14.32 5.97 -11.36
C LEU A 143 14.44 7.34 -10.68
N GLY A 144 13.77 7.56 -9.55
CA GLY A 144 13.88 8.79 -8.77
C GLY A 144 15.29 8.99 -8.23
N LEU A 145 15.90 7.95 -7.67
CA LEU A 145 17.28 8.00 -7.18
C LEU A 145 18.28 8.26 -8.31
N ALA A 146 18.11 7.59 -9.46
CA ALA A 146 18.92 7.84 -10.65
C ALA A 146 18.76 9.29 -11.14
N LEU A 147 17.55 9.84 -11.14
CA LEU A 147 17.28 11.21 -11.53
C LEU A 147 17.98 12.21 -10.59
N VAL A 148 17.80 12.09 -9.27
CA VAL A 148 18.43 13.02 -8.31
C VAL A 148 19.95 12.94 -8.38
N LEU A 149 20.52 11.76 -8.65
CA LEU A 149 21.95 11.60 -8.89
C LEU A 149 22.45 12.39 -10.10
N THR A 150 21.63 12.55 -11.16
CA THR A 150 21.97 13.41 -12.30
C THR A 150 21.90 14.90 -12.00
N ILE A 151 21.15 15.30 -10.97
CA ILE A 151 21.02 16.69 -10.54
C ILE A 151 22.20 17.08 -9.65
N SER A 152 22.39 16.37 -8.54
CA SER A 152 23.49 16.63 -7.60
C SER A 152 23.80 15.38 -6.76
N PRO A 153 25.01 14.81 -6.91
CA PRO A 153 25.44 13.67 -6.08
C PRO A 153 25.45 13.96 -4.58
N PHE A 154 25.74 15.20 -4.18
CA PHE A 154 25.75 15.62 -2.76
C PHE A 154 24.36 15.58 -2.14
N ILE A 155 23.33 16.00 -2.89
CA ILE A 155 21.93 15.92 -2.46
C ILE A 155 21.49 14.46 -2.33
N THR A 156 21.86 13.61 -3.31
CA THR A 156 21.54 12.17 -3.26
C THR A 156 22.13 11.51 -2.01
N ILE A 157 23.41 11.76 -1.70
CA ILE A 157 24.05 11.20 -0.50
C ILE A 157 23.33 11.66 0.77
N THR A 158 22.97 12.95 0.84
CA THR A 158 22.22 13.50 1.97
C THR A 158 20.86 12.83 2.12
N LEU A 159 20.10 12.68 1.03
CA LEU A 159 18.81 11.99 1.03
C LEU A 159 18.91 10.55 1.49
N ILE A 160 19.94 9.81 1.02
CA ILE A 160 20.18 8.43 1.46
C ILE A 160 20.51 8.40 2.96
N ALA A 161 21.39 9.27 3.44
CA ALA A 161 21.76 9.31 4.85
C ALA A 161 20.55 9.61 5.75
N VAL A 162 19.74 10.61 5.39
CA VAL A 162 18.54 10.97 6.15
C VAL A 162 17.47 9.89 6.05
N GLY A 163 17.30 9.26 4.88
CA GLY A 163 16.40 8.13 4.69
C GLY A 163 16.77 6.92 5.55
N LEU A 164 18.07 6.60 5.66
CA LEU A 164 18.55 5.53 6.53
C LEU A 164 18.33 5.84 8.02
N LEU A 165 18.56 7.09 8.44
CA LEU A 165 18.24 7.55 9.79
C LEU A 165 16.74 7.43 10.09
N ALA A 166 15.88 7.86 9.16
CA ALA A 166 14.43 7.74 9.28
C ALA A 166 14.00 6.27 9.42
N ALA A 167 14.54 5.39 8.57
CA ALA A 167 14.27 3.96 8.63
C ALA A 167 14.70 3.33 9.96
N TYR A 168 15.86 3.73 10.49
CA TYR A 168 16.36 3.28 11.78
C TYR A 168 15.45 3.70 12.93
N VAL A 169 15.03 4.97 12.97
CA VAL A 169 14.10 5.48 13.98
C VAL A 169 12.77 4.73 13.88
N ASN A 170 12.20 4.62 12.68
CA ASN A 170 10.91 3.96 12.48
C ASN A 170 10.92 2.49 12.91
N LYS A 171 12.00 1.76 12.63
CA LYS A 171 12.16 0.38 13.10
C LYS A 171 11.97 0.26 14.62
N HIS A 172 12.47 1.20 15.40
CA HIS A 172 12.33 1.17 16.85
C HIS A 172 10.88 1.37 17.33
N PHE A 173 10.07 2.14 16.58
CA PHE A 173 8.66 2.37 16.91
C PHE A 173 7.74 1.25 16.44
N VAL A 174 8.09 0.57 15.33
CA VAL A 174 7.31 -0.52 14.73
C VAL A 174 7.21 -1.72 15.66
N ASP A 175 8.30 -2.18 16.28
CA ASP A 175 8.28 -3.38 17.15
C ASP A 175 7.28 -3.25 18.33
N LYS A 176 7.16 -2.04 18.88
CA LYS A 176 6.20 -1.74 19.94
C LYS A 176 4.78 -1.58 19.38
N TYR A 177 4.64 -1.01 18.20
CA TYR A 177 3.36 -0.83 17.54
C TYR A 177 2.71 -2.17 17.17
N ASP A 178 3.48 -3.11 16.62
CA ASP A 178 3.00 -4.44 16.26
C ASP A 178 2.41 -5.19 17.46
N LYS A 179 3.08 -5.10 18.62
CA LYS A 179 2.57 -5.69 19.87
C LYS A 179 1.27 -5.05 20.34
N LEU A 180 1.09 -3.74 20.12
CA LEU A 180 -0.14 -3.03 20.49
C LEU A 180 -1.29 -3.37 19.52
N ILE A 181 -1.00 -3.47 18.22
CA ILE A 181 -1.95 -3.96 17.22
C ILE A 181 -2.42 -5.37 17.57
N GLU A 182 -1.49 -6.26 17.93
CA GLU A 182 -1.84 -7.64 18.29
C GLU A 182 -2.76 -7.69 19.52
N LYS A 183 -2.45 -6.92 20.58
CA LYS A 183 -3.31 -6.82 21.77
C LYS A 183 -4.70 -6.26 21.45
N SER A 184 -4.75 -5.19 20.66
CA SER A 184 -5.98 -4.57 20.19
C SER A 184 -6.83 -5.56 19.39
N ARG A 185 -6.22 -6.31 18.46
CA ARG A 185 -6.87 -7.37 17.69
C ARG A 185 -7.42 -8.47 18.59
N ILE A 186 -6.62 -9.02 19.50
CA ILE A 186 -7.06 -10.08 20.43
C ILE A 186 -8.23 -9.60 21.29
N SER A 187 -8.21 -8.34 21.74
CA SER A 187 -9.33 -7.77 22.52
C SER A 187 -10.58 -7.53 21.68
N SER A 188 -10.44 -7.17 20.40
CA SER A 188 -11.56 -7.07 19.44
C SER A 188 -12.19 -8.44 19.18
N ASP A 189 -11.37 -9.48 19.00
CA ASP A 189 -11.82 -10.86 18.81
C ASP A 189 -12.65 -11.35 20.02
N GLY A 190 -12.30 -10.92 21.24
CA GLY A 190 -13.09 -11.18 22.45
C GLY A 190 -14.51 -10.63 22.38
N VAL A 191 -14.66 -9.38 21.91
CA VAL A 191 -15.97 -8.74 21.70
C VAL A 191 -16.78 -9.47 20.62
N TRP A 192 -16.14 -9.80 19.49
CA TRP A 192 -16.78 -10.53 18.39
C TRP A 192 -17.24 -11.93 18.79
N LYS A 193 -16.40 -12.65 19.55
CA LYS A 193 -16.75 -13.97 20.06
C LYS A 193 -17.97 -13.89 20.97
N LEU A 194 -18.01 -12.93 21.88
CA LEU A 194 -19.17 -12.72 22.75
C LEU A 194 -20.43 -12.36 21.96
N PHE A 195 -20.31 -11.53 20.92
CA PHE A 195 -21.43 -11.20 20.04
C PHE A 195 -21.97 -12.45 19.31
N ASN A 196 -21.09 -13.29 18.79
CA ASN A 196 -21.47 -14.54 18.15
C ASN A 196 -22.12 -15.52 19.14
N ASP A 197 -21.62 -15.61 20.37
CA ASP A 197 -22.23 -16.41 21.43
C ASP A 197 -23.63 -15.89 21.78
N ILE A 198 -23.82 -14.56 21.88
CA ILE A 198 -25.14 -13.96 22.12
C ILE A 198 -26.12 -14.32 21.00
N ASN A 199 -25.72 -14.23 19.74
CA ASN A 199 -26.58 -14.58 18.61
C ASN A 199 -26.93 -16.07 18.59
N LYS A 200 -25.95 -16.93 18.86
CA LYS A 200 -26.13 -18.39 18.85
C LYS A 200 -27.03 -18.87 19.98
N TYR A 201 -26.90 -18.29 21.18
CA TYR A 201 -27.62 -18.69 22.38
C TYR A 201 -28.75 -17.74 22.76
N PHE A 202 -29.24 -16.93 21.81
CA PHE A 202 -30.18 -15.83 22.07
C PHE A 202 -31.43 -16.27 22.85
N GLU A 203 -32.12 -17.32 22.38
CA GLU A 203 -33.33 -17.83 23.02
C GLU A 203 -33.06 -18.35 24.44
N GLU A 204 -31.95 -19.06 24.63
CA GLU A 204 -31.54 -19.57 25.95
C GLU A 204 -31.23 -18.44 26.94
N ILE A 205 -30.60 -17.36 26.47
CA ILE A 205 -30.23 -16.20 27.29
C ILE A 205 -31.49 -15.47 27.77
N ILE A 206 -32.45 -15.26 26.87
CA ILE A 206 -33.72 -14.57 27.18
C ILE A 206 -34.58 -15.44 28.10
N THR A 207 -34.74 -16.72 27.78
CA THR A 207 -35.58 -17.66 28.53
C THR A 207 -35.08 -17.84 29.96
N ASN A 208 -33.76 -17.92 30.16
CA ASN A 208 -33.14 -18.03 31.48
C ASN A 208 -32.91 -16.68 32.19
N ARG A 209 -33.40 -15.56 31.63
CA ARG A 209 -33.25 -14.19 32.16
C ARG A 209 -31.78 -13.82 32.48
N ARG A 210 -30.83 -14.27 31.65
CA ARG A 210 -29.38 -14.03 31.83
C ARG A 210 -28.86 -12.78 31.12
N SER A 211 -29.73 -11.96 30.55
CA SER A 211 -29.38 -10.78 29.74
C SER A 211 -28.43 -9.82 30.46
N GLU A 212 -28.69 -9.50 31.74
CA GLU A 212 -27.83 -8.59 32.50
C GLU A 212 -26.39 -9.08 32.65
N ASN A 213 -26.19 -10.40 32.80
CA ASN A 213 -24.87 -10.99 32.92
C ASN A 213 -24.09 -10.87 31.61
N PHE A 214 -24.75 -11.13 30.47
CA PHE A 214 -24.14 -10.95 29.15
C PHE A 214 -23.85 -9.48 28.85
N VAL A 215 -24.69 -8.54 29.29
CA VAL A 215 -24.42 -7.10 29.17
C VAL A 215 -23.21 -6.69 30.01
N LYS A 216 -23.07 -7.21 31.24
CA LYS A 216 -21.88 -6.96 32.08
C LYS A 216 -20.60 -7.52 31.45
N LEU A 217 -20.66 -8.74 30.90
CA LEU A 217 -19.55 -9.35 30.16
C LEU A 217 -19.18 -8.54 28.92
N ALA A 218 -20.18 -8.09 28.15
CA ALA A 218 -19.96 -7.25 26.97
C ALA A 218 -19.32 -5.92 27.32
N LYS A 219 -19.75 -5.29 28.42
CA LYS A 219 -19.13 -4.08 28.92
C LYS A 219 -17.66 -4.32 29.31
N HIS A 220 -17.35 -5.43 29.98
CA HIS A 220 -15.98 -5.77 30.36
C HIS A 220 -15.06 -5.98 29.14
N GLU A 221 -15.46 -6.81 28.18
CA GLU A 221 -14.66 -7.04 26.96
C GLU A 221 -14.54 -5.76 26.11
N SER A 222 -15.61 -4.96 26.04
CA SER A 222 -15.59 -3.67 25.34
C SER A 222 -14.66 -2.66 26.02
N ASP A 223 -14.65 -2.58 27.36
CA ASP A 223 -13.73 -1.71 28.09
C ASP A 223 -12.26 -2.15 27.92
N LYS A 224 -12.00 -3.46 27.91
CA LYS A 224 -10.69 -4.01 27.61
C LYS A 224 -10.22 -3.62 26.20
N TYR A 225 -11.08 -3.83 25.19
CA TYR A 225 -10.80 -3.39 23.82
C TYR A 225 -10.53 -1.89 23.74
N ARG A 226 -11.35 -1.08 24.41
CA ARG A 226 -11.18 0.37 24.45
C ARG A 226 -9.80 0.78 25.00
N ILE A 227 -9.35 0.17 26.09
CA ILE A 227 -8.05 0.50 26.70
C ILE A 227 -6.89 0.12 25.77
N GLU A 228 -6.90 -1.08 25.22
CA GLU A 228 -5.83 -1.56 24.33
C GLU A 228 -5.81 -0.76 23.02
N HIS A 229 -6.97 -0.48 22.42
CA HIS A 229 -7.08 0.31 21.20
C HIS A 229 -6.71 1.79 21.41
N LEU A 230 -6.98 2.36 22.59
CA LEU A 230 -6.49 3.69 22.95
C LEU A 230 -4.96 3.72 23.07
N ALA A 231 -4.34 2.67 23.62
CA ALA A 231 -2.89 2.57 23.70
C ALA A 231 -2.24 2.44 22.30
N GLU A 232 -2.82 1.61 21.43
CA GLU A 232 -2.46 1.50 20.02
C GLU A 232 -2.56 2.86 19.31
N THR A 233 -3.72 3.52 19.40
CA THR A 233 -3.96 4.81 18.76
C THR A 233 -2.99 5.87 19.27
N LYS A 234 -2.74 5.93 20.57
CA LYS A 234 -1.78 6.87 21.15
C LYS A 234 -0.37 6.66 20.59
N HIS A 235 0.09 5.42 20.53
CA HIS A 235 1.42 5.10 19.99
C HIS A 235 1.51 5.40 18.49
N SER A 236 0.47 5.08 17.72
CA SER A 236 0.34 5.46 16.31
C SER A 236 0.49 6.97 16.10
N ARG A 237 -0.24 7.78 16.89
CA ARG A 237 -0.14 9.26 16.84
C ARG A 237 1.25 9.78 17.20
N GLN A 238 1.95 9.14 18.14
CA GLN A 238 3.34 9.49 18.46
C GLN A 238 4.28 9.19 17.30
N MET A 239 4.13 8.03 16.66
CA MET A 239 4.91 7.67 15.48
C MET A 239 4.69 8.68 14.35
N TYR A 240 3.44 9.04 14.05
CA TYR A 240 3.13 10.10 13.07
C TYR A 240 3.79 11.44 13.38
N ALA A 241 3.83 11.86 14.64
CA ALA A 241 4.48 13.11 15.03
C ALA A 241 6.00 13.06 14.79
N ILE A 242 6.63 11.90 15.03
CA ILE A 242 8.06 11.70 14.80
C ILE A 242 8.36 11.69 13.30
N ASP A 243 7.58 10.95 12.51
CA ASP A 243 7.68 10.94 11.05
C ASP A 243 7.58 12.36 10.49
N TYR A 244 6.65 13.17 11.00
CA TYR A 244 6.49 14.56 10.59
C TYR A 244 7.73 15.42 10.92
N VAL A 245 8.28 15.28 12.12
CA VAL A 245 9.50 16.00 12.51
C VAL A 245 10.67 15.59 11.63
N ILE A 246 10.84 14.30 11.35
CA ILE A 246 11.91 13.82 10.47
C ILE A 246 11.72 14.39 9.06
N PHE A 247 10.51 14.34 8.51
CA PHE A 247 10.21 14.86 7.18
C PHE A 247 10.50 16.37 7.06
N MET A 248 9.99 17.19 7.99
CA MET A 248 10.21 18.63 7.97
C MET A 248 11.69 18.98 8.20
N SER A 249 12.37 18.26 9.10
CA SER A 249 13.80 18.44 9.33
C SER A 249 14.63 18.08 8.10
N THR A 250 14.23 17.04 7.36
CA THR A 250 14.85 16.63 6.09
C THR A 250 14.78 17.76 5.08
N ILE A 251 13.59 18.35 4.88
CA ILE A 251 13.40 19.48 3.96
C ILE A 251 14.28 20.66 4.38
N GLY A 252 14.32 21.00 5.68
CA GLY A 252 15.15 22.08 6.21
C GLY A 252 16.65 21.86 5.97
N ILE A 253 17.14 20.64 6.22
CA ILE A 253 18.55 20.26 5.97
C ILE A 253 18.86 20.33 4.48
N LEU A 254 17.97 19.83 3.62
CA LEU A 254 18.15 19.88 2.17
C LEU A 254 18.23 21.33 1.68
N TYR A 255 17.34 22.22 2.13
CA TYR A 255 17.41 23.63 1.75
C TYR A 255 18.68 24.33 2.22
N LEU A 256 19.17 24.00 3.42
CA LEU A 256 20.43 24.54 3.91
C LEU A 256 21.61 24.09 3.03
N ILE A 257 21.68 22.79 2.73
CA ILE A 257 22.73 22.22 1.89
C ILE A 257 22.65 22.75 0.46
N THR A 258 21.46 22.79 -0.15
CA THR A 258 21.29 23.32 -1.52
C THR A 258 21.69 24.80 -1.58
N SER A 259 21.29 25.61 -0.60
CA SER A 259 21.66 27.04 -0.54
C SER A 259 23.19 27.22 -0.47
N ILE A 260 23.88 26.39 0.30
CA ILE A 260 25.34 26.40 0.40
C ILE A 260 25.98 25.99 -0.94
N LEU A 261 25.49 24.91 -1.57
CA LEU A 261 26.02 24.42 -2.84
C LEU A 261 25.85 25.44 -3.97
N VAL A 262 24.71 26.13 -4.01
CA VAL A 262 24.45 27.20 -4.96
C VAL A 262 25.34 28.41 -4.69
N TYR A 263 25.55 28.79 -3.44
CA TYR A 263 26.46 29.88 -3.07
C TYR A 263 27.90 29.64 -3.53
N TYR A 264 28.39 28.40 -3.40
CA TYR A 264 29.72 28.01 -3.88
C TYR A 264 29.79 27.69 -5.38
N GLY A 265 28.67 27.82 -6.12
CA GLY A 265 28.62 27.56 -7.56
C GLY A 265 28.74 26.09 -7.95
N HIS A 266 28.57 25.16 -7.00
CA HIS A 266 28.55 23.71 -7.28
C HIS A 266 27.23 23.22 -7.89
N MET A 267 26.22 24.08 -7.93
CA MET A 267 24.86 23.73 -8.30
C MET A 267 24.11 24.95 -8.84
N THR A 268 23.19 24.73 -9.78
CA THR A 268 22.34 25.80 -10.31
C THR A 268 21.16 26.09 -9.38
N MET A 269 20.53 27.26 -9.52
CA MET A 269 19.38 27.65 -8.68
C MET A 269 18.17 26.75 -8.90
N GLY A 270 18.01 26.19 -10.10
CA GLY A 270 16.94 25.24 -10.40
C GLY A 270 17.23 23.81 -9.98
N GLY A 271 18.51 23.46 -9.74
CA GLY A 271 18.90 22.11 -9.32
C GLY A 271 18.29 21.72 -7.99
#